data_AF-A0A2R7SXG4-F1
#
_entry.id   AF-A0A2R7SXG4-F1
#
_cell.length_a   1.000
_cell.length_b   1.000
_cell.length_c   1.000
_cell.angle_alpha   90.00
_cell.angle_beta   90.00
_cell.angle_gamma   90.00
#
_symmetry.space_group_name_H-M   'P 1'
#
loop_
_entity.id
_entity.type
_entity.pdbx_description
1 polymer ?
#
loop_
_entity_poly.entity_id
_entity_poly.type
_entity_poly.pdbx_seq_one_letter_code
_entity_poly.pdbx_strand_id
1 'polypeptide(L)' 'MLCPRCAQGDIAVAQIKKTGQDIYVCQECEATWFSLADIGVKPFVDFGTYMEELELLPLWDELNIQKA' A
#
# COMPACT_ATOMS: atom_id res chain seq x y z
N MET A 1 10.95 5.06 0.03
CA MET A 1 11.37 4.51 -1.28
C MET A 1 10.51 5.16 -2.33
N LEU A 2 11.08 5.82 -3.33
CA LEU A 2 10.30 6.52 -4.35
C LEU A 2 9.44 5.54 -5.15
N CYS A 3 8.16 5.87 -5.37
CA CYS A 3 7.23 5.05 -6.10
C CYS A 3 7.59 4.96 -7.59
N PRO A 4 7.80 3.76 -8.16
CA PRO A 4 8.15 3.62 -9.57
C PRO A 4 6.98 3.92 -10.52
N ARG A 5 5.73 3.92 -10.03
CA ARG A 5 4.54 4.22 -10.84
C ARG A 5 4.41 5.71 -11.13
N CYS A 6 4.39 6.54 -10.08
CA CYS A 6 4.10 7.97 -10.20
C CYS A 6 5.35 8.85 -10.16
N ALA A 7 6.50 8.31 -9.72
CA ALA A 7 7.75 9.02 -9.53
C ALA A 7 7.67 10.28 -8.65
N GLN A 8 6.64 10.38 -7.79
CA GLN A 8 6.37 11.55 -6.94
C GLN A 8 6.32 11.19 -5.46
N GLY A 9 5.54 10.17 -5.09
CA GLY A 9 5.34 9.78 -3.69
C GLY A 9 6.31 8.72 -3.20
N ASP A 10 6.56 8.70 -1.89
CA ASP A 10 7.21 7.60 -1.21
C ASP A 10 6.24 6.43 -1.00
N ILE A 11 6.79 5.22 -1.01
CA ILE A 11 6.10 3.99 -0.61
C ILE A 11 6.26 3.82 0.90
N ALA A 12 5.13 3.83 1.59
CA ALA A 12 5.02 3.50 3.00
C ALA A 12 4.92 1.99 3.20
N VAL A 13 5.61 1.48 4.21
CA VAL A 13 5.41 0.12 4.72
C VAL A 13 4.31 0.20 5.77
N ALA A 14 3.23 -0.54 5.55
CA ALA A 14 2.06 -0.49 6.40
C ALA A 14 1.53 -1.88 6.67
N GLN A 15 0.81 -2.04 7.78
CA GLN A 15 0.05 -3.25 8.06
C GLN A 15 -1.43 -2.90 8.20
N ILE A 16 -2.29 -3.66 7.53
CA ILE A 16 -3.75 -3.51 7.68
C ILE A 16 -4.15 -3.99 9.07
N LYS A 17 -4.75 -3.11 9.89
CA LYS A 17 -5.06 -3.38 11.29
C LYS A 17 -5.93 -4.62 11.49
N LYS A 18 -6.95 -4.80 10.64
CA LYS A 18 -7.93 -5.88 10.80
C LYS A 18 -7.42 -7.25 10.37
N THR A 19 -6.61 -7.32 9.30
CA THR A 19 -6.12 -8.59 8.75
C THR A 19 -4.71 -8.95 9.22
N GLY A 20 -3.94 -7.97 9.71
CA GLY A 20 -2.53 -8.12 10.04
C GLY A 20 -1.63 -8.25 8.80
N GLN A 21 -2.16 -7.99 7.60
CA GLN A 21 -1.41 -8.13 6.36
C GLN A 21 -0.50 -6.92 6.12
N ASP A 22 0.77 -7.20 5.85
CA ASP A 22 1.72 -6.18 5.43
C ASP A 22 1.52 -5.80 3.96
N ILE A 23 1.56 -4.50 3.69
CA ILE A 23 1.41 -3.88 2.39
C ILE A 23 2.44 -2.77 2.20
N TYR A 24 2.72 -2.47 0.94
CA TYR A 24 3.60 -1.40 0.51
C TYR A 24 2.79 -0.45 -0.36
N VAL A 25 2.40 0.71 0.19
CA VAL A 25 1.45 1.63 -0.46
C VAL A 25 2.09 2.98 -0.73
N CYS A 26 1.93 3.51 -1.95
CA CYS A 26 2.39 4.85 -2.30
C CYS A 26 1.49 5.92 -1.66
N GLN A 27 2.10 6.93 -1.04
CA GLN A 27 1.41 8.04 -0.36
C GLN A 27 0.71 9.03 -1.32
N GLU A 28 1.05 9.02 -2.61
CA GLU A 28 0.50 9.97 -3.60
C GLU A 28 -0.50 9.33 -4.56
N CYS A 29 -0.18 8.15 -5.08
CA CYS A 29 -0.99 7.50 -6.13
C CYS A 29 -1.66 6.19 -5.70
N GLU A 30 -1.54 5.86 -4.40
CA GLU A 30 -2.21 4.72 -3.75
C GLU A 30 -1.92 3.35 -4.37
N ALA A 31 -0.90 3.27 -5.23
CA ALA A 31 -0.39 2.02 -5.76
C ALA A 31 0.15 1.14 -4.63
N THR A 32 -0.36 -0.08 -4.55
CA THR A 32 -0.11 -1.02 -3.47
C THR A 32 0.51 -2.31 -3.99
N TRP A 33 1.51 -2.80 -3.27
CA TRP A 33 2.16 -4.09 -3.46
C TRP A 33 2.17 -4.88 -2.15
N PHE A 34 2.39 -6.19 -2.25
CA PHE A 34 2.34 -7.11 -1.10
C PHE A 34 3.73 -7.67 -0.72
N SER A 35 4.77 -7.24 -1.42
CA SER A 35 6.16 -7.58 -1.14
C SER A 35 7.08 -6.49 -1.68
N LEU A 36 8.17 -6.22 -0.98
CA LEU A 36 9.21 -5.29 -1.43
C LEU A 36 9.77 -5.67 -2.81
N ALA A 37 9.89 -6.98 -3.08
CA ALA A 37 10.43 -7.50 -4.34
C ALA A 37 9.47 -7.31 -5.54
N ASP A 38 8.20 -7.04 -5.29
CA ASP A 38 7.19 -6.87 -6.34
C ASP A 38 7.13 -5.41 -6.84
N ILE A 39 7.67 -4.46 -6.08
CA ILE A 39 7.64 -3.03 -6.40
C ILE A 39 8.42 -2.76 -7.68
N GLY A 40 7.72 -2.26 -8.70
CA GLY A 40 8.31 -1.97 -10.02
C GLY A 40 8.58 -3.22 -10.88
N VAL A 41 8.26 -4.42 -10.39
CA VAL A 41 8.44 -5.69 -11.11
C VAL A 41 7.08 -6.28 -11.49
N LYS A 42 6.14 -6.33 -10.54
CA LYS A 42 4.77 -6.81 -10.75
C LYS A 42 3.79 -5.64 -10.87
N PRO A 43 2.62 -5.88 -11.49
CA PRO A 43 1.51 -4.93 -11.44
C PRO A 43 1.17 -4.56 -9.99
N PHE A 44 0.73 -3.31 -9.81
CA PHE A 44 0.20 -2.83 -8.54
C PHE A 44 -1.31 -3.06 -8.48
N VAL A 45 -1.85 -3.06 -7.27
CA VAL A 45 -3.29 -2.91 -7.02
C VAL A 45 -3.54 -1.52 -6.43
N ASP A 46 -4.70 -0.93 -6.71
CA ASP A 46 -5.11 0.31 -6.05
C ASP A 46 -5.49 0.02 -4.58
N PHE A 47 -4.98 0.82 -3.65
CA PHE A 47 -5.22 0.62 -2.21
C PHE A 47 -6.71 0.60 -1.88
N GLY A 48 -7.47 1.55 -2.41
CA GLY A 48 -8.89 1.67 -2.13
C GLY A 48 -9.66 0.46 -2.60
N THR A 49 -9.40 0.06 -3.85
CA THR A 49 -9.98 -1.17 -4.45
C THR A 49 -9.66 -2.39 -3.60
N TYR A 50 -8.41 -2.56 -3.16
CA TYR A 50 -8.01 -3.71 -2.35
C TYR A 50 -8.70 -3.73 -0.97
N MET A 51 -8.84 -2.57 -0.32
CA MET A 51 -9.54 -2.46 0.96
C MET A 51 -11.04 -2.78 0.81
N GLU A 52 -11.67 -2.32 -0.27
CA GLU A 52 -13.07 -2.62 -0.58
C GLU A 52 -13.29 -4.13 -0.84
N GLU A 53 -12.39 -4.80 -1.55
CA GLU A 53 -12.41 -6.26 -1.74
C GLU A 53 -12.34 -7.04 -0.41
N LEU A 54 -11.72 -6.46 0.61
CA LEU A 54 -11.65 -7.00 1.97
C LEU A 54 -12.83 -6.57 2.86
N GLU A 55 -13.81 -5.87 2.31
CA GLU A 55 -14.94 -5.26 3.04
C GLU A 55 -14.46 -4.28 4.14
N LEU A 56 -13.42 -3.51 3.83
CA LEU A 56 -12.82 -2.50 4.71
C LEU A 56 -12.97 -1.10 4.15
N LEU A 57 -12.88 -0.12 5.05
CA LEU A 57 -12.84 1.28 4.66
C LEU A 57 -11.45 1.58 4.06
N PRO A 58 -11.37 2.22 2.88
CA PRO A 58 -10.12 2.59 2.24
C PRO A 58 -9.49 3.82 2.91
N LEU A 59 -9.26 3.73 4.22
CA LEU A 59 -8.76 4.82 5.06
C LEU A 59 -7.37 4.46 5.58
N TRP A 60 -6.47 5.44 5.60
CA TRP A 60 -5.16 5.29 6.21
C TRP A 60 -5.22 5.05 7.72
N ASP A 61 -6.32 5.45 8.37
CA ASP A 61 -6.63 5.08 9.76
C ASP A 61 -6.81 3.57 9.96
N GLU A 62 -7.05 2.78 8.91
CA GLU A 62 -7.08 1.31 8.98
C GLU A 62 -5.67 0.69 8.90
N LEU A 63 -4.63 1.52 8.76
CA LEU A 63 -3.25 1.09 8.62
C LEU A 63 -2.41 1.41 9.87
N ASN A 64 -1.55 0.48 10.24
CA ASN A 64 -0.42 0.73 11.11
C ASN A 64 0.79 1.04 10.22
N ILE A 65 1.16 2.31 10.10
CA ILE A 65 2.35 2.71 9.35
C ILE A 65 3.59 2.32 10.15
N GLN A 66 4.42 1.45 9.57
CA GLN A 66 5.67 1.05 10.17
C GLN A 66 6.68 2.19 9.95
N LYS A 67 7.10 2.84 11.04
CA LYS A 67 8.21 3.79 10.97
C LYS A 67 9.50 3.00 10.78
N ALA A 68 10.23 3.33 9.72
CA ALA A 68 11.61 2.90 9.54
C ALA A 68 12.51 3.45 10.65
#